data_AF-A0A7S3BSN4-F1
#
_entry.id   AF-A0A7S3BSN4-F1
#
_cell.length_a   1.000
_cell.length_b   1.000
_cell.length_c   1.000
_cell.angle_alpha   90.00
_cell.angle_beta   90.00
_cell.angle_gamma   90.00
#
_symmetry.space_group_name_H-M   'P 1'
#
loop_
_entity.id
_entity.type
_entity.pdbx_description
1 polymer ?
#
loop_
_entity_poly.entity_id
_entity_poly.type
_entity_poly.pdbx_seq_one_letter_code
_entity_poly.pdbx_strand_id
1 'polypeptide(L)'
;CPHVLLAVRVFDPRGLPVRDPTLEAHPKVEELRALSLWSEAHVWVSPEMHGCITGAFKNQIDWLPLNTGSVRPTQGRTCAVLQVNGGSQSFNAVNELRR
;
A
#
# COMPACT_ATOMS: atom_id res chain seq x y z
N CYS A 1 17.17 -12.01 -23.75
CA CYS A 1 15.80 -11.47 -23.63
C CYS A 1 14.88 -12.60 -23.19
N PRO A 2 14.18 -12.52 -22.04
CA PRO A 2 12.72 -12.38 -22.15
C PRO A 2 11.95 -11.82 -20.93
N HIS A 3 11.05 -10.88 -21.23
CA HIS A 3 9.65 -10.84 -20.75
C HIS A 3 9.35 -11.14 -19.27
N VAL A 4 9.38 -10.10 -18.42
CA VAL A 4 8.47 -10.08 -17.28
C VAL A 4 7.07 -9.89 -17.86
N LEU A 5 6.22 -10.93 -17.80
CA LEU A 5 4.84 -10.92 -18.32
C LEU A 5 3.86 -10.15 -17.41
N LEU A 6 4.36 -9.40 -16.44
CA LEU A 6 3.54 -8.75 -15.42
C LEU A 6 3.26 -7.30 -15.82
N ALA A 7 1.97 -6.93 -15.77
CA ALA A 7 1.58 -5.54 -15.81
C ALA A 7 1.84 -4.90 -14.44
N VAL A 8 2.51 -3.75 -14.41
CA VAL A 8 2.85 -3.04 -13.18
C VAL A 8 2.22 -1.65 -13.18
N ARG A 9 1.64 -1.27 -12.04
CA ARG A 9 1.15 0.09 -11.78
C ARG A 9 1.70 0.55 -10.43
N VAL A 10 2.11 1.81 -10.37
CA VAL A 10 2.59 2.46 -9.14
C VAL A 10 1.60 3.54 -8.76
N PHE A 11 1.16 3.53 -7.50
CA PHE A 11 0.31 4.58 -6.97
C PHE A 11 1.17 5.76 -6.49
N ASP A 12 0.84 6.97 -6.92
CA ASP A 12 1.43 8.21 -6.40
C ASP A 12 0.60 8.70 -5.20
N PRO A 13 1.12 8.73 -3.97
CA PRO A 13 0.33 9.11 -2.79
C PRO A 13 0.14 10.62 -2.63
N ARG A 14 0.73 11.47 -3.48
CA ARG A 14 0.56 12.93 -3.39
C ARG A 14 -0.91 13.30 -3.51
N GLY A 15 -1.37 14.12 -2.57
CA GLY A 15 -2.78 14.55 -2.50
C GLY A 15 -3.75 13.51 -1.95
N LEU A 16 -3.28 12.34 -1.48
CA LEU A 16 -4.14 11.42 -0.74
C LEU A 16 -4.46 12.03 0.64
N PRO A 17 -5.74 12.29 0.97
CA PRO A 17 -6.09 12.87 2.26
C PRO A 17 -5.81 11.90 3.40
N VAL A 18 -5.67 12.42 4.61
CA VAL A 18 -5.69 11.59 5.82
C VAL A 18 -7.01 10.82 5.88
N ARG A 19 -6.97 9.55 6.30
CA ARG A 19 -8.15 8.69 6.38
C ARG A 19 -9.29 9.37 7.15
N ASP A 20 -10.39 9.62 6.44
CA ASP A 20 -11.62 10.21 6.97
C ASP A 20 -12.83 9.55 6.29
N PRO A 21 -13.77 8.93 7.01
CA PRO A 21 -14.94 8.26 6.42
C PRO A 21 -15.84 9.18 5.57
N THR A 22 -15.69 10.50 5.67
CA THR A 22 -16.43 11.46 4.85
C THR A 22 -15.80 11.72 3.48
N LEU A 23 -14.55 11.31 3.27
CA LEU A 23 -13.77 11.55 2.04
C LEU A 23 -13.66 10.33 1.13
N GLU A 24 -14.63 9.41 1.22
CA GLU A 24 -14.65 8.15 0.45
C GLU A 24 -14.68 8.37 -1.07
N ALA A 25 -15.28 9.49 -1.53
CA ALA A 25 -15.35 9.89 -2.94
C ALA A 25 -14.18 10.76 -3.41
N HIS A 26 -13.12 10.90 -2.60
CA HIS A 26 -11.95 11.68 -3.00
C HIS A 26 -11.22 10.97 -4.15
N PRO A 27 -10.84 11.66 -5.25
CA PRO A 27 -10.28 11.01 -6.44
C PRO A 27 -9.07 10.10 -6.18
N LYS A 28 -8.17 10.49 -5.28
CA LYS A 28 -7.01 9.67 -4.87
C LYS A 28 -7.40 8.41 -4.09
N VAL A 29 -8.50 8.46 -3.34
CA VAL A 29 -9.02 7.30 -2.60
C VAL A 29 -9.62 6.30 -3.58
N GLU A 30 -10.41 6.78 -4.54
CA GLU A 30 -10.98 5.95 -5.61
C GLU A 30 -9.89 5.32 -6.48
N GLU A 31 -8.87 6.09 -6.87
CA GLU A 31 -7.72 5.59 -7.63
C GLU A 31 -6.97 4.48 -6.89
N LEU A 32 -6.62 4.71 -5.61
CA LEU A 32 -5.93 3.72 -4.79
C LEU A 32 -6.74 2.42 -4.69
N ARG A 33 -8.05 2.53 -4.46
CA ARG A 33 -8.94 1.38 -4.36
C ARG A 33 -9.13 0.66 -5.69
N ALA A 34 -9.20 1.39 -6.80
CA ALA A 34 -9.28 0.80 -8.13
C ALA A 34 -7.98 0.06 -8.51
N LEU A 35 -6.82 0.64 -8.18
CA LEU A 35 -5.52 -0.02 -8.37
C LEU A 35 -5.39 -1.27 -7.52
N SER A 36 -5.85 -1.19 -6.26
CA SER A 36 -5.97 -2.36 -5.43
C SER A 36 -6.90 -3.35 -6.13
N LEU A 37 -8.17 -3.06 -6.38
CA LEU A 37 -9.10 -4.01 -7.02
C LEU A 37 -8.54 -4.67 -8.31
N TRP A 38 -7.80 -3.93 -9.13
CA TRP A 38 -7.15 -4.44 -10.34
C TRP A 38 -5.99 -5.41 -10.08
N SER A 39 -5.22 -5.24 -9.02
CA SER A 39 -3.97 -6.00 -8.80
C SER A 39 -4.20 -7.44 -8.33
N GLU A 40 -3.35 -8.37 -8.76
CA GLU A 40 -3.28 -9.75 -8.21
C GLU A 40 -2.24 -9.89 -7.08
N ALA A 41 -1.27 -8.97 -7.03
CA ALA A 41 -0.23 -8.91 -6.03
C ALA A 41 0.16 -7.47 -5.71
N HIS A 42 0.64 -7.24 -4.49
CA HIS A 42 1.15 -5.95 -4.03
C HIS A 42 2.64 -6.01 -3.73
N VAL A 43 3.31 -4.87 -3.93
CA VAL A 43 4.66 -4.61 -3.43
C VAL A 43 4.60 -3.36 -2.55
N TRP A 44 4.85 -3.53 -1.27
CA TRP A 44 4.75 -2.48 -0.26
C TRP A 44 6.13 -2.01 0.14
N VAL A 45 6.42 -0.74 -0.09
CA VAL A 45 7.74 -0.15 0.14
C VAL A 45 7.59 1.05 1.06
N SER A 46 8.13 0.97 2.27
CA SER A 46 8.17 2.09 3.21
C SER A 46 9.61 2.36 3.65
N PRO A 47 10.06 3.62 3.66
CA PRO A 47 11.18 4.00 4.51
C PRO A 47 10.90 3.64 5.98
N GLU A 48 11.96 3.38 6.75
CA GLU A 48 11.87 3.36 8.21
C GLU A 48 11.99 4.79 8.74
N MET A 49 10.95 5.27 9.42
CA MET A 49 10.92 6.59 10.04
C MET A 49 10.59 6.43 11.51
N HIS A 50 11.50 6.88 12.38
CA HIS A 50 11.41 6.71 13.83
C HIS A 50 11.16 5.25 14.28
N GLY A 51 11.74 4.29 13.57
CA GLY A 51 11.61 2.86 13.89
C GLY A 51 10.31 2.20 13.43
N CYS A 52 9.49 2.87 12.60
CA CYS A 52 8.23 2.33 12.08
C CYS A 52 8.06 2.64 10.58
N ILE A 53 6.97 2.15 9.98
CA ILE A 53 6.54 2.61 8.65
C ILE A 53 6.19 4.11 8.67
N THR A 54 6.27 4.77 7.51
CA THR A 54 5.90 6.18 7.41
C THR A 54 4.39 6.37 7.57
N GLY A 55 3.97 7.50 8.16
CA GLY A 55 2.55 7.87 8.24
C GLY A 55 1.89 7.97 6.86
N ALA A 56 2.63 8.41 5.84
CA ALA A 56 2.16 8.45 4.45
C ALA A 56 1.88 7.06 3.88
N PHE A 57 2.69 6.05 4.22
CA PHE A 57 2.45 4.67 3.81
C PHE A 57 1.29 4.04 4.57
N LYS A 58 1.26 4.23 5.90
CA LYS A 58 0.17 3.74 6.74
C LYS A 58 -1.20 4.31 6.33
N ASN A 59 -1.24 5.59 5.96
CA ASN A 59 -2.47 6.22 5.46
C ASN A 59 -3.01 5.54 4.19
N GLN A 60 -2.16 5.03 3.30
CA GLN A 60 -2.60 4.25 2.14
C GLN A 60 -3.27 2.94 2.56
N ILE A 61 -2.67 2.21 3.51
CA ILE A 61 -3.26 0.97 4.06
C ILE A 61 -4.62 1.27 4.70
N ASP A 62 -4.74 2.36 5.46
CA ASP A 62 -5.98 2.74 6.14
C ASP A 62 -7.14 3.07 5.19
N TRP A 63 -6.83 3.41 3.93
CA TRP A 63 -7.82 3.62 2.87
C TRP A 63 -8.26 2.34 2.16
N LEU A 64 -7.57 1.21 2.36
CA LEU A 64 -7.91 -0.09 1.78
C LEU A 64 -8.79 -0.88 2.76
N PRO A 65 -10.12 -0.94 2.52
CA PRO A 65 -10.99 -1.66 3.42
C PRO A 65 -10.80 -3.18 3.27
N LEU A 66 -11.06 -3.93 4.36
CA LEU A 66 -11.08 -5.40 4.32
C LEU A 66 -12.21 -5.94 3.42
N ASN A 67 -13.30 -5.17 3.29
CA ASN A 67 -14.44 -5.50 2.45
C ASN A 67 -15.04 -4.23 1.80
N THR A 68 -15.53 -4.38 0.58
CA THR A 68 -16.38 -3.39 -0.11
C THR A 68 -17.57 -4.16 -0.65
N GLY A 69 -18.63 -4.30 0.16
CA GLY A 69 -19.73 -5.22 -0.13
C GLY A 69 -19.25 -6.68 -0.17
N SER A 70 -19.45 -7.36 -1.31
CA SER A 70 -19.01 -8.74 -1.52
C SER A 70 -17.55 -8.87 -1.97
N VAL A 71 -16.89 -7.77 -2.32
CA VAL A 71 -15.51 -7.77 -2.84
C VAL A 71 -14.54 -7.56 -1.69
N ARG A 72 -13.42 -8.29 -1.71
CA ARG A 72 -12.35 -8.20 -0.71
C ARG A 72 -11.05 -7.76 -1.37
N PRO A 73 -10.78 -6.44 -1.44
CA PRO A 73 -9.73 -5.90 -2.29
C PRO A 73 -8.31 -6.32 -1.89
N THR A 74 -8.08 -6.88 -0.71
CA THR A 74 -6.73 -7.26 -0.26
C THR A 74 -6.62 -8.74 0.13
N GLN A 75 -7.74 -9.44 0.29
CA GLN A 75 -7.74 -10.82 0.76
C GLN A 75 -7.28 -11.79 -0.33
N GLY A 76 -6.38 -12.71 0.03
CA GLY A 76 -5.91 -13.79 -0.86
C GLY A 76 -4.86 -13.34 -1.88
N ARG A 77 -4.34 -12.12 -1.77
CA ARG A 77 -3.33 -11.59 -2.68
C ARG A 77 -1.94 -11.73 -2.12
N THR A 78 -0.99 -12.03 -2.99
CA THR A 78 0.43 -12.08 -2.61
C THR A 78 0.92 -10.66 -2.30
N CYS A 79 1.63 -10.49 -1.19
CA CYS A 79 2.24 -9.21 -0.82
C CYS A 79 3.73 -9.39 -0.53
N ALA A 80 4.57 -8.64 -1.24
CA ALA A 80 5.99 -8.49 -0.91
C ALA A 80 6.21 -7.18 -0.15
N VAL A 81 6.98 -7.21 0.93
CA VAL A 81 7.30 -6.04 1.76
C VAL A 81 8.78 -5.71 1.66
N LEU A 82 9.09 -4.43 1.45
CA LEU A 82 10.45 -3.91 1.35
C LEU A 82 10.57 -2.66 2.22
N GLN A 83 11.76 -2.41 2.75
CA GLN A 83 12.08 -1.15 3.42
C GLN A 83 13.37 -0.53 2.91
N VAL A 84 13.47 0.79 3.10
CA VAL A 84 14.71 1.55 2.91
C VAL A 84 15.08 2.19 4.24
N ASN A 85 16.36 2.15 4.59
CA ASN A 85 16.90 2.72 5.82
C ASN A 85 17.87 3.84 5.46
N GLY A 86 17.79 4.98 6.17
CA GLY A 86 18.79 6.05 6.08
C GLY A 86 20.02 5.82 6.97
N GLY A 87 19.94 4.87 7.90
CA GLY A 87 21.02 4.51 8.84
C GLY A 87 21.42 3.05 8.72
N SER A 88 21.85 2.45 9.84
CA SER A 88 22.17 1.03 9.91
C SER A 88 20.98 0.16 9.51
N GLN A 89 21.28 -1.06 9.07
CA GLN A 89 20.27 -2.04 8.73
C GLN A 89 19.30 -2.27 9.91
N SER A 90 18.02 -2.22 9.60
CA SER A 90 16.90 -2.49 10.50
C SER A 90 15.85 -3.31 9.76
N PHE A 91 14.92 -3.88 10.51
CA PHE A 91 13.79 -4.68 10.01
C PHE A 91 12.45 -4.22 10.58
N ASN A 92 12.39 -3.06 11.25
CA ASN A 92 11.18 -2.67 11.98
C ASN A 92 10.00 -2.45 11.03
N ALA A 93 10.22 -1.69 9.96
CA ALA A 93 9.18 -1.38 8.98
C ALA A 93 8.65 -2.64 8.26
N VAL A 94 9.52 -3.55 7.79
CA VAL A 94 9.05 -4.80 7.15
C VAL A 94 8.37 -5.75 8.13
N ASN A 95 8.82 -5.77 9.39
CA ASN A 95 8.18 -6.58 10.43
C ASN A 95 6.79 -6.04 10.79
N GLU A 96 6.58 -4.72 10.73
CA GLU A 96 5.27 -4.10 10.91
C GLU A 96 4.33 -4.44 9.75
N LEU A 97 4.80 -4.35 8.50
CA LEU A 97 4.00 -4.66 7.30
C LEU A 97 3.64 -6.14 7.14
N ARG A 98 4.38 -7.04 7.77
CA ARG A 98 4.14 -8.49 7.73
C ARG A 98 3.02 -8.95 8.69
N ARG A 99 2.63 -8.11 9.64
CA ARG A 99 1.60 -8.45 10.65
C ARG A 99 0.21 -8.48 10.04
#